data_AF-A0A2I0EU02-F1
#
_entry.id   AF-A0A2I0EU02-F1
#
_cell.length_a   1.000
_cell.length_b   1.000
_cell.length_c   1.000
_cell.angle_alpha   90.00
_cell.angle_beta   90.00
_cell.angle_gamma   90.00
#
_symmetry.space_group_name_H-M   'P 1'
#
loop_
_entity.id
_entity.type
_entity.pdbx_description
1 polymer ?
#
loop_
_entity_poly.entity_id
_entity_poly.type
_entity_poly.pdbx_seq_one_letter_code
_entity_poly.pdbx_strand_id
1 'polypeptide(L)' 'MINTDDKLICIQGNEFYKEGEIYTVGRIVNNKYFQILTGNNADHWYATLDDEGIYVSFDSMSPKDNKAWFD' A
#
# COMPACT_ATOMS: atom_id res chain seq x y z
N MET A 1 8.34 -5.34 11.39
CA MET A 1 7.89 -6.63 10.84
C MET A 1 6.41 -6.49 10.58
N ILE A 2 6.00 -6.55 9.32
CA ILE A 2 4.59 -6.42 8.90
C ILE A 2 3.88 -7.77 9.07
N ASN A 3 2.67 -7.75 9.60
CA ASN A 3 1.78 -8.90 9.78
C ASN A 3 0.45 -8.66 9.07
N THR A 4 -0.23 -9.74 8.70
CA THR A 4 -1.63 -9.66 8.25
C THR A 4 -2.48 -9.01 9.36
N ASP A 5 -3.44 -8.19 8.94
CA ASP A 5 -4.31 -7.35 9.77
C ASP A 5 -3.67 -6.11 10.42
N ASP A 6 -2.36 -5.90 10.25
CA ASP A 6 -1.70 -4.64 10.62
C ASP A 6 -2.38 -3.46 9.91
N LYS A 7 -2.35 -2.30 10.57
CA LYS A 7 -2.93 -1.05 10.06
C LYS A 7 -1.83 -0.11 9.64
N LEU A 8 -1.93 0.40 8.43
CA LEU A 8 -1.01 1.37 7.86
C LEU A 8 -1.75 2.65 7.51
N ILE A 9 -1.15 3.81 7.79
CA ILE A 9 -1.68 5.10 7.34
C ILE A 9 -1.11 5.41 5.97
N CYS A 10 -1.97 5.82 5.02
CA CYS A 10 -1.50 6.32 3.74
C CYS A 10 -0.95 7.75 3.94
N ILE A 11 0.36 7.93 3.83
CA ILE A 11 1.04 9.22 4.03
C ILE A 11 1.17 10.04 2.75
N GLN A 12 1.03 9.38 1.60
CA GLN A 12 0.92 10.02 0.29
C GLN A 12 0.04 9.15 -0.60
N GLY A 13 -1.12 9.68 -0.96
CA GLY A 13 -2.13 8.96 -1.73
C GLY A 13 -1.96 9.00 -3.24
N ASN A 14 -2.83 8.26 -3.93
CA ASN A 14 -3.07 8.33 -5.37
C ASN A 14 -4.55 8.04 -5.67
N GLU A 15 -4.89 7.65 -6.90
CA GLU A 15 -6.28 7.35 -7.30
C GLU A 15 -6.91 6.18 -6.51
N PHE A 16 -6.10 5.27 -5.97
CA PHE A 16 -6.57 4.07 -5.26
C PHE A 16 -6.50 4.20 -3.74
N TYR A 17 -5.58 5.02 -3.23
CA TYR A 17 -5.35 5.22 -1.80
C TYR A 17 -5.41 6.69 -1.44
N LYS A 18 -6.19 7.02 -0.42
CA LYS A 18 -6.41 8.39 0.02
C LYS A 18 -5.50 8.72 1.19
N GLU A 19 -4.76 9.83 1.06
CA GLU A 19 -3.89 10.33 2.11
C GLU A 19 -4.66 10.57 3.42
N GLY A 20 -4.07 10.16 4.55
CA GLY A 20 -4.64 10.22 5.88
C GLY A 20 -5.58 9.07 6.25
N GLU A 21 -5.98 8.21 5.31
CA GLU A 21 -6.80 7.03 5.60
C GLU A 21 -5.97 5.85 6.09
N ILE A 22 -6.61 4.99 6.89
CA ILE A 22 -6.01 3.77 7.44
C ILE A 22 -6.43 2.58 6.57
N TYR A 23 -5.44 1.83 6.12
CA TYR A 23 -5.62 0.61 5.32
C TYR A 23 -5.13 -0.62 6.07
N THR A 24 -5.65 -1.78 5.68
CA THR A 24 -5.34 -3.06 6.34
C THR A 24 -4.37 -3.86 5.50
N VAL A 25 -3.33 -4.39 6.14
CA VAL A 25 -2.43 -5.36 5.53
C VAL A 25 -3.17 -6.69 5.33
N GLY A 26 -3.20 -7.17 4.09
CA GLY A 26 -3.77 -8.45 3.72
C GLY A 26 -2.74 -9.58 3.79
N ARG A 27 -2.76 -10.44 2.76
CA ARG A 27 -1.83 -11.57 2.68
C ARG A 27 -0.38 -11.10 2.51
N ILE A 28 0.51 -11.70 3.28
CA ILE A 28 1.96 -11.56 3.11
C ILE A 28 2.46 -12.59 2.09
N VAL A 29 3.19 -12.12 1.07
CA VAL A 29 3.82 -12.99 0.07
C VAL A 29 5.22 -13.40 0.53
N ASN A 30 6.01 -12.43 0.98
CA ASN A 30 7.33 -12.64 1.57
C ASN A 30 7.76 -11.42 2.41
N ASN A 31 9.04 -11.33 2.76
CA ASN A 31 9.59 -10.23 3.56
C ASN A 31 9.63 -8.86 2.86
N LYS A 32 9.35 -8.81 1.56
CA LYS A 32 9.30 -7.57 0.75
C LYS A 32 7.92 -7.25 0.21
N TYR A 33 7.11 -8.25 -0.12
CA TYR A 33 5.84 -8.06 -0.80
C TYR A 33 4.66 -8.55 0.02
N PHE A 34 3.61 -7.73 0.09
CA PHE A 34 2.36 -8.04 0.79
C PHE A 34 1.20 -7.25 0.19
N GLN A 35 -0.03 -7.59 0.56
CA GLN A 35 -1.23 -6.91 0.09
C GLN A 35 -1.59 -5.75 1.01
N ILE A 36 -2.06 -4.65 0.43
CA ILE A 36 -2.83 -3.62 1.14
C ILE A 36 -4.24 -3.67 0.55
N LEU A 37 -5.22 -3.85 1.44
CA LEU A 37 -6.64 -3.86 1.05
C LEU A 37 -7.09 -2.43 0.72
N THR A 38 -7.92 -2.25 -0.29
CA THR A 38 -8.55 -0.95 -0.56
C THR A 38 -9.72 -0.74 0.41
N GLY A 39 -10.25 0.49 0.47
CA GLY A 39 -11.29 0.85 1.45
C GLY A 39 -12.60 0.06 1.36
N ASN A 40 -12.82 -0.73 0.31
CA ASN A 40 -13.98 -1.62 0.16
C ASN A 40 -13.73 -3.06 0.65
N ASN A 41 -12.50 -3.40 1.07
CA ASN A 41 -12.03 -4.74 1.45
C ASN A 41 -12.26 -5.86 0.41
N ALA A 42 -12.74 -5.53 -0.80
CA ALA A 42 -12.95 -6.46 -1.90
C ALA A 42 -11.76 -6.48 -2.84
N ASP A 43 -11.08 -5.34 -2.99
CA ASP A 43 -9.89 -5.19 -3.82
C ASP A 43 -8.63 -5.03 -2.98
N HIS A 44 -7.48 -5.31 -3.59
CA HIS A 44 -6.17 -5.13 -2.98
C HIS A 44 -5.12 -4.82 -4.04
N TRP A 45 -4.04 -4.18 -3.62
CA TRP A 45 -2.83 -4.05 -4.41
C TRP A 45 -1.62 -4.60 -3.66
N TYR A 46 -0.58 -4.98 -4.40
CA TYR A 46 0.68 -5.42 -3.79
C TYR A 46 1.56 -4.23 -3.47
N ALA A 47 1.96 -4.14 -2.20
CA ALA A 47 2.95 -3.20 -1.71
C ALA A 47 4.34 -3.85 -1.67
N THR A 48 5.34 -3.00 -1.80
CA THR A 48 6.75 -3.29 -1.58
C THR A 48 7.20 -2.64 -0.29
N LEU A 49 7.94 -3.38 0.53
CA LEU A 49 8.74 -2.90 1.64
C LEU A 49 10.22 -3.02 1.27
N ASP A 50 10.89 -1.88 1.18
CA ASP A 50 12.33 -1.77 0.96
C ASP A 50 12.92 -0.60 1.77
N ASP A 51 14.14 -0.18 1.43
CA ASP A 51 14.87 0.87 2.16
C ASP A 51 14.22 2.27 2.00
N GLU A 52 13.32 2.48 1.03
CA GLU A 52 12.55 3.72 0.88
C GLU A 52 11.30 3.74 1.76
N GLY A 53 10.85 2.57 2.26
CA GLY A 53 9.65 2.42 3.07
C GLY A 53 8.62 1.48 2.43
N ILE A 54 7.33 1.73 2.71
CA ILE A 54 6.21 0.94 2.19
C ILE A 54 5.51 1.72 1.09
N TYR A 55 5.37 1.12 -0.10
CA TYR A 55 4.61 1.73 -1.19
C TYR A 55 3.92 0.73 -2.10
N VAL A 56 2.85 1.18 -2.75
CA VAL A 56 2.23 0.53 -3.90
C VAL A 56 2.58 1.35 -5.14
N SER A 57 3.10 0.70 -6.18
CA SER A 57 3.51 1.36 -7.44
C SER A 57 2.64 0.88 -8.62
N PHE A 58 2.24 1.82 -9.48
CA PHE A 58 1.41 1.59 -10.65
C PHE A 58 2.11 2.07 -11.92
N ASP A 59 2.51 1.15 -12.80
CA ASP A 59 3.21 1.48 -14.05
C ASP A 59 2.36 2.29 -15.04
N SER A 60 1.03 2.22 -14.91
CA SER A 60 0.08 2.88 -15.81
C SER A 60 -0.22 4.34 -15.46
N MET A 61 0.29 4.86 -14.34
CA MET A 61 -0.03 6.21 -13.84
C MET A 61 1.06 7.24 -14.19
N SER A 62 0.69 8.51 -14.12
CA SER A 62 1.65 9.61 -14.26
C SER A 62 2.78 9.46 -13.22
N PRO A 63 4.05 9.84 -13.52
CA PRO A 63 5.15 9.69 -12.57
C PRO A 63 4.95 10.40 -11.23
N LYS A 64 4.03 11.37 -11.16
CA LYS A 64 3.73 12.11 -9.93
C LYS A 64 2.75 11.34 -9.02
N ASP A 65 1.90 10.49 -9.60
CA ASP A 65 0.79 9.81 -8.90
C ASP A 65 0.95 8.28 -8.92
N ASN A 66 2.08 7.78 -9.43
CA ASN A 66 2.30 6.35 -9.63
C ASN A 66 2.56 5.58 -8.34
N LYS A 67 2.91 6.25 -7.24
CA LYS A 67 3.16 5.60 -5.94
C LYS A 67 2.19 6.11 -4.88
N ALA A 68 1.60 5.20 -4.13
CA ALA A 68 1.00 5.47 -2.83
C ALA A 68 1.96 4.98 -1.73
N TRP A 69 2.20 5.81 -0.71
CA TRP A 69 3.14 5.54 0.38
C TRP A 69 2.43 5.35 1.71
N PHE A 70 3.03 4.54 2.58
CA PHE A 70 2.45 4.11 3.85
C PHE A 70 3.47 4.09 4.99
N ASP A 71 2.97 4.26 6.21
CA ASP A 71 3.68 4.11 7.50
C ASP A 71 2.87 3.22 8.45
#